data_AF-A0A4S2N8M8-F1
#
_entry.id   AF-A0A4S2N8M8-F1
#
_cell.length_a   1.000
_cell.length_b   1.000
_cell.length_c   1.000
_cell.angle_alpha   90.00
_cell.angle_beta   90.00
_cell.angle_gamma   90.00
#
_symmetry.space_group_name_H-M   'P 1'
#
loop_
_entity.id
_entity.type
_entity.pdbx_description
1 polymer ?
#
loop_
_entity_poly.entity_id
_entity_poly.type
_entity_poly.pdbx_seq_one_letter_code
_entity_poly.pdbx_strand_id
1 'polypeptide(L)'
;MRLSTTPRGAFHAPSIVLVFVGLFLLAIPASASRGDRLPEFQECVERCVSIECPATLPLHLRLTFWTCPQNCDYVCQQSITAERIRDGLPVEQFHGKWPFRRLLGVQEPFSVLFSILNGYAHYTGLRYISLHLPHDYPMVHWYRLFAYFGLMCWFWSAVFHTRDFVFTERMDYFGAGANVLYGLYYAPIRLFRLYKPTHQKTLSLWKGTCIAAYIAHVYFLQFIRWDYTYNMAANVVVGTLSNVLWSWYSFKNYADSKKGGNWWKIWPGLIVTWLVAAMSLELLDFPPVFGLDAHALWHAATIAPTVWWYWFLVRDAGADEGRGEKLLTK
;
A
#
# COMPACT_ATOMS: atom_id res chain seq x y z
N MET A 1 -23.92 24.87 -46.94
CA MET A 1 -23.45 25.70 -45.80
C MET A 1 -24.50 25.64 -44.69
N ARG A 2 -24.27 24.81 -43.67
CA ARG A 2 -24.90 24.87 -42.32
C ARG A 2 -24.19 23.84 -41.45
N LEU A 3 -23.22 24.33 -40.69
CA LEU A 3 -22.51 23.59 -39.64
C LEU A 3 -23.45 23.45 -38.44
N SER A 4 -23.80 22.21 -38.10
CA SER A 4 -24.50 21.87 -36.86
C SER A 4 -23.45 21.71 -35.75
N THR A 5 -23.33 22.72 -34.90
CA THR A 5 -22.51 22.69 -33.68
C THR A 5 -23.25 21.97 -32.57
N THR A 6 -22.79 20.79 -32.17
CA THR A 6 -23.18 20.14 -30.91
C THR A 6 -22.54 20.86 -29.71
N PRO A 7 -23.26 21.13 -28.60
CA PRO A 7 -22.68 21.77 -27.43
C PRO A 7 -21.76 20.79 -26.69
N ARG A 8 -20.57 21.26 -26.34
CA ARG A 8 -19.65 20.59 -25.41
C ARG A 8 -20.28 20.66 -24.02
N GLY A 9 -20.69 19.51 -23.47
CA GLY A 9 -21.07 19.40 -22.07
C GLY A 9 -19.86 19.70 -21.19
N ALA A 10 -19.92 20.81 -20.45
CA ALA A 10 -18.95 21.12 -19.41
C ALA A 10 -19.13 20.11 -18.27
N PHE A 11 -18.07 19.37 -17.97
CA PHE A 11 -18.04 18.38 -16.89
C PHE A 11 -17.86 19.10 -15.54
N HIS A 12 -18.84 18.96 -14.65
CA HIS A 12 -18.65 19.19 -13.22
C HIS A 12 -17.98 17.95 -12.58
N ALA A 13 -16.65 17.90 -12.65
CA ALA A 13 -15.81 16.99 -11.86
C ALA A 13 -15.36 17.49 -10.45
N PRO A 14 -15.70 18.69 -9.94
CA PRO A 14 -15.07 19.17 -8.70
C PRO A 14 -15.63 18.49 -7.43
N SER A 15 -16.81 17.86 -7.49
CA SER A 15 -17.54 17.45 -6.29
C SER A 15 -16.98 16.22 -5.58
N ILE A 16 -16.29 15.31 -6.28
CA ILE A 16 -15.70 14.11 -5.63
C ILE A 16 -14.31 14.44 -5.06
N VAL A 17 -13.53 15.27 -5.76
CA VAL A 17 -12.18 15.69 -5.32
C VAL A 17 -12.25 16.57 -4.07
N LEU A 18 -13.27 17.45 -3.97
CA LEU A 18 -13.47 18.31 -2.81
C LEU A 18 -13.89 17.56 -1.54
N VAL A 19 -14.58 16.42 -1.66
CA VAL A 19 -14.97 15.58 -0.52
C VAL A 19 -13.75 14.92 0.12
N PHE A 20 -12.78 14.46 -0.68
CA PHE A 20 -11.53 13.88 -0.15
C PHE A 20 -10.58 14.93 0.44
N VAL A 21 -10.55 16.15 -0.09
CA VAL A 21 -9.76 17.26 0.48
C VAL A 21 -10.37 17.77 1.80
N GLY A 22 -11.71 17.76 1.93
CA GLY A 22 -12.40 18.22 3.15
C GLY A 22 -12.16 17.35 4.39
N LEU A 23 -11.91 16.04 4.22
CA LEU A 23 -11.62 15.11 5.31
C LEU A 23 -10.20 15.30 5.91
N PHE A 24 -9.29 16.00 5.21
CA PHE A 24 -7.91 16.22 5.67
C PHE A 24 -7.76 17.34 6.72
N LEU A 25 -8.77 18.17 6.94
CA LEU A 25 -8.67 19.32 7.87
C LEU A 25 -8.95 18.96 9.34
N LEU A 26 -9.11 17.67 9.68
CA LEU A 26 -9.39 17.19 11.04
C LEU A 26 -8.19 16.47 11.67
N ALA A 27 -6.97 16.98 11.45
CA ALA A 27 -5.76 16.43 12.10
C ALA A 27 -5.73 16.81 13.58
N ILE A 28 -6.19 15.89 14.44
CA ILE A 28 -6.04 15.97 15.89
C ILE A 28 -4.60 15.49 16.23
N PRO A 29 -3.89 16.13 17.18
CA PRO A 29 -2.58 15.66 17.60
C PRO A 29 -2.64 14.19 18.06
N ALA A 30 -1.69 13.38 17.58
CA ALA A 30 -1.52 11.99 18.02
C ALA A 30 -1.19 11.97 19.51
N SER A 31 -2.20 11.68 20.34
CA SER A 31 -1.99 11.31 21.73
C SER A 31 -1.34 9.92 21.76
N ALA A 32 -0.49 9.65 22.76
CA ALA A 32 -0.09 8.28 23.06
C ALA A 32 -1.35 7.39 23.16
N SER A 33 -1.25 6.10 22.89
CA SER A 33 -2.43 5.25 22.97
C SER A 33 -2.95 5.24 24.40
N ARG A 34 -4.27 5.14 24.57
CA ARG A 34 -4.87 5.19 25.90
C ARG A 34 -4.40 4.01 26.77
N GLY A 35 -4.12 2.85 26.17
CA GLY A 35 -3.56 1.69 26.86
C GLY A 35 -2.24 1.99 27.56
N ASP A 36 -1.37 2.82 26.95
CA ASP A 36 -0.06 3.18 27.51
C ASP A 36 -0.14 3.98 28.81
N ARG A 37 -1.31 4.57 29.08
CA ARG A 37 -1.59 5.41 30.26
C ARG A 37 -2.39 4.68 31.34
N LEU A 38 -2.76 3.43 31.13
CA LEU A 38 -3.46 2.64 32.14
C LEU A 38 -2.52 2.34 33.31
N PRO A 39 -2.85 2.74 34.56
CA PRO A 39 -2.01 2.42 35.72
C PRO A 39 -1.77 0.91 35.85
N GLU A 40 -2.80 0.10 35.63
CA GLU A 40 -2.72 -1.35 35.67
C GLU A 40 -1.75 -1.94 34.63
N PHE A 41 -1.60 -1.28 33.47
CA PHE A 41 -0.63 -1.69 32.46
C PHE A 41 0.80 -1.32 32.88
N GLN A 42 1.01 -0.09 33.34
CA GLN A 42 2.33 0.40 33.77
C GLN A 42 2.87 -0.42 34.94
N GLU A 43 2.03 -0.67 35.96
CA GLU A 43 2.38 -1.50 37.12
C GLU A 43 2.71 -2.94 36.72
N CYS A 44 1.93 -3.53 35.80
CA CYS A 44 2.21 -4.87 35.28
C CYS A 44 3.59 -4.93 34.61
N VAL A 45 3.92 -3.97 33.75
CA VAL A 45 5.18 -3.96 33.02
C VAL A 45 6.35 -3.76 33.98
N GLU A 46 6.26 -2.81 34.90
CA GLU A 46 7.30 -2.55 35.90
C GLU A 46 7.58 -3.80 36.76
N ARG A 47 6.51 -4.46 37.23
CA ARG A 47 6.61 -5.69 38.01
C ARG A 47 7.21 -6.84 37.20
N CYS A 48 6.75 -7.06 35.98
CA CYS A 48 7.25 -8.15 35.14
C CYS A 48 8.74 -7.98 34.84
N VAL A 49 9.18 -6.74 34.52
CA VAL A 49 10.58 -6.45 34.22
C VAL A 49 11.46 -6.64 35.45
N SER A 50 11.00 -6.25 36.64
CA SER A 50 11.79 -6.30 37.87
C SER A 50 11.85 -7.69 38.52
N ILE A 51 10.77 -8.48 38.44
CA ILE A 51 10.63 -9.73 39.20
C ILE A 51 10.60 -10.96 38.30
N GLU A 52 9.90 -10.91 37.17
CA GLU A 52 9.52 -12.09 36.39
C GLU A 52 10.39 -12.29 35.15
N CYS A 53 11.33 -11.39 34.90
CA CYS A 53 12.14 -11.35 33.71
C CYS A 53 13.11 -12.54 33.64
N PRO A 54 12.93 -13.52 32.72
CA PRO A 54 13.82 -14.67 32.65
C PRO A 54 15.17 -14.28 32.03
N ALA A 55 16.25 -14.89 32.52
CA ALA A 55 17.60 -14.70 31.97
C ALA A 55 17.70 -15.11 30.49
N THR A 56 16.84 -16.00 30.01
CA THR A 56 16.81 -16.42 28.61
C THR A 56 15.39 -16.70 28.16
N LEU A 57 14.96 -16.02 27.10
CA LEU A 57 13.66 -16.27 26.47
C LEU A 57 13.68 -17.56 25.62
N PRO A 58 12.51 -18.18 25.38
CA PRO A 58 12.35 -19.27 24.43
C PRO A 58 12.99 -18.96 23.06
N LEU A 59 13.51 -19.99 22.38
CA LEU A 59 14.28 -19.82 21.14
C LEU A 59 13.52 -19.02 20.07
N HIS A 60 12.23 -19.29 19.86
CA HIS A 60 11.42 -18.59 18.86
C HIS A 60 11.35 -17.07 19.09
N LEU A 61 11.29 -16.63 20.34
CA LEU A 61 11.32 -15.20 20.70
C LEU A 61 12.71 -14.60 20.48
N ARG A 62 13.78 -15.34 20.78
CA ARG A 62 15.16 -14.89 20.53
C ARG A 62 15.47 -14.77 19.03
N LEU A 63 14.96 -15.70 18.21
CA LEU A 63 15.11 -15.66 16.75
C LEU A 63 14.40 -14.46 16.12
N THR A 64 13.36 -13.95 16.79
CA THR A 64 12.64 -12.73 16.41
C THR A 64 13.03 -11.54 17.31
N PHE A 65 14.21 -11.59 17.93
CA PHE A 65 14.82 -10.46 18.64
C PHE A 65 13.96 -9.83 19.74
N TRP A 66 13.06 -10.59 20.36
CA TRP A 66 12.37 -10.10 21.56
C TRP A 66 13.35 -10.00 22.72
N THR A 67 13.34 -8.86 23.37
CA THR A 67 13.97 -8.70 24.68
C THR A 67 12.98 -9.04 25.78
N CYS A 68 13.49 -9.31 26.98
CA CYS A 68 12.62 -9.55 28.11
C CYS A 68 11.67 -8.37 28.41
N PRO A 69 12.11 -7.09 28.42
CA PRO A 69 11.19 -5.97 28.58
C PRO A 69 10.08 -5.92 27.53
N GLN A 70 10.40 -6.18 26.27
CA GLN A 70 9.39 -6.25 25.20
C GLN A 70 8.43 -7.44 25.39
N ASN A 71 8.93 -8.56 25.91
CA ASN A 71 8.09 -9.70 26.22
C ASN A 71 7.14 -9.41 27.40
N CYS A 72 7.61 -8.70 28.43
CA CYS A 72 6.80 -8.24 29.55
C CYS A 72 5.70 -7.28 29.09
N ASP A 73 6.07 -6.28 28.30
CA ASP A 73 5.13 -5.36 27.65
C ASP A 73 4.02 -6.14 26.92
N TYR A 74 4.39 -7.06 26.02
CA TYR A 74 3.45 -7.93 25.32
C TYR A 74 2.52 -8.73 26.26
N VAL A 75 3.08 -9.39 27.29
CA VAL A 75 2.29 -10.22 28.22
C VAL A 75 1.28 -9.35 28.98
N CYS A 76 1.70 -8.16 29.42
CA CYS A 76 0.83 -7.21 30.09
C CYS A 76 -0.28 -6.69 29.17
N GLN A 77 0.03 -6.34 27.92
CA GLN A 77 -1.00 -5.97 26.93
C GLN A 77 -2.07 -7.07 26.80
N GLN A 78 -1.65 -8.34 26.68
CA GLN A 78 -2.58 -9.46 26.56
C GLN A 78 -3.43 -9.67 27.83
N SER A 79 -2.82 -9.55 29.02
CA SER A 79 -3.51 -9.70 30.30
C SER A 79 -4.57 -8.61 30.50
N ILE A 80 -4.18 -7.34 30.33
CA ILE A 80 -5.09 -6.20 30.45
C ILE A 80 -6.20 -6.28 29.40
N THR A 81 -5.88 -6.67 28.16
CA THR A 81 -6.90 -6.87 27.12
C THR A 81 -7.91 -7.93 27.51
N ALA A 82 -7.47 -9.07 28.05
CA ALA A 82 -8.37 -10.15 28.48
C ALA A 82 -9.28 -9.72 29.64
N GLU A 83 -8.74 -8.98 30.61
CA GLU A 83 -9.49 -8.39 31.72
C GLU A 83 -10.57 -7.42 31.22
N ARG A 84 -10.20 -6.49 30.34
CA ARG A 84 -11.15 -5.51 29.78
C ARG A 84 -12.29 -6.19 29.02
N ILE A 85 -11.97 -7.20 28.20
CA ILE A 85 -13.00 -7.98 27.49
C ILE A 85 -13.95 -8.67 28.46
N ARG A 86 -13.42 -9.29 29.53
CA ARG A 86 -14.23 -9.95 30.57
C ARG A 86 -15.17 -8.96 31.27
N ASP A 87 -14.69 -7.74 31.49
CA ASP A 87 -15.43 -6.70 32.21
C ASP A 87 -16.35 -5.88 31.27
N GLY A 88 -16.46 -6.26 29.99
CA GLY A 88 -17.29 -5.57 28.99
C GLY A 88 -16.76 -4.20 28.58
N LEU A 89 -15.48 -3.93 28.83
CA LEU A 89 -14.81 -2.68 28.47
C LEU A 89 -14.20 -2.75 27.06
N PRO A 90 -14.09 -1.61 26.34
CA PRO A 90 -13.42 -1.55 25.06
C PRO A 90 -11.95 -2.00 25.14
N VAL A 91 -11.50 -2.71 24.11
CA VAL A 91 -10.07 -2.99 23.89
C VAL A 91 -9.35 -1.66 23.63
N GLU A 92 -8.15 -1.52 24.17
CA GLU A 92 -7.32 -0.32 23.99
C GLU A 92 -6.13 -0.63 23.10
N GLN A 93 -5.68 0.37 22.34
CA GLN A 93 -4.39 0.32 21.65
C GLN A 93 -3.25 0.54 22.65
N PHE A 94 -2.09 -0.03 22.34
CA PHE A 94 -0.83 0.14 23.04
C PHE A 94 0.25 0.49 22.02
N HIS A 95 1.03 1.54 22.28
CA HIS A 95 2.08 2.04 21.38
C HIS A 95 1.61 2.27 19.94
N GLY A 96 0.39 2.77 19.76
CA GLY A 96 -0.23 3.01 18.44
C GLY A 96 -0.76 1.77 17.74
N LYS A 97 -0.80 0.60 18.39
CA LYS A 97 -1.18 -0.68 17.78
C LYS A 97 -2.21 -1.43 18.61
N TRP A 98 -2.98 -2.28 17.93
CA TRP A 98 -3.86 -3.21 18.61
C TRP A 98 -3.07 -4.36 19.27
N PRO A 99 -3.58 -4.96 20.36
CA PRO A 99 -2.89 -6.01 21.11
C PRO A 99 -3.01 -7.37 20.40
N PHE A 100 -2.27 -7.56 19.31
CA PHE A 100 -2.27 -8.80 18.52
C PHE A 100 -1.75 -10.00 19.31
N ARG A 101 -2.34 -11.17 19.08
CA ARG A 101 -1.76 -12.44 19.54
C ARG A 101 -0.60 -12.83 18.63
N ARG A 102 0.62 -12.83 19.18
CA ARG A 102 1.81 -13.20 18.42
C ARG A 102 1.85 -14.70 18.11
N LEU A 103 2.48 -15.08 17.00
CA LEU A 103 2.70 -16.49 16.62
C LEU A 103 4.18 -16.75 16.40
N LEU A 104 4.80 -17.66 17.15
CA LEU A 104 6.23 -17.98 17.07
C LEU A 104 7.16 -16.74 17.13
N GLY A 105 6.72 -15.69 17.82
CA GLY A 105 7.43 -14.41 17.92
C GLY A 105 7.12 -13.38 16.81
N VAL A 106 6.35 -13.75 15.79
CA VAL A 106 5.78 -12.82 14.81
C VAL A 106 4.71 -11.95 15.49
N GLN A 107 4.89 -10.63 15.48
CA GLN A 107 4.02 -9.69 16.17
C GLN A 107 2.62 -9.63 15.53
N GLU A 108 2.53 -9.55 14.20
CA GLU A 108 1.27 -9.39 13.46
C GLU A 108 1.14 -10.48 12.37
N PRO A 109 0.74 -11.73 12.73
CA PRO A 109 0.84 -12.88 11.84
C PRO A 109 0.08 -12.74 10.51
N PHE A 110 -1.11 -12.15 10.55
CA PHE A 110 -1.93 -11.97 9.35
C PHE A 110 -1.40 -10.87 8.43
N SER A 111 -0.96 -9.74 8.99
CA SER A 111 -0.29 -8.68 8.22
C SER A 111 0.95 -9.24 7.51
N VAL A 112 1.78 -10.04 8.19
CA VAL A 112 2.94 -10.72 7.59
C VAL A 112 2.51 -11.67 6.47
N LEU A 113 1.52 -12.53 6.70
CA LEU A 113 1.03 -13.47 5.70
C LEU A 113 0.55 -12.75 4.43
N PHE A 114 -0.28 -11.72 4.59
CA PHE A 114 -0.82 -10.98 3.45
C PHE A 114 0.23 -10.12 2.74
N SER A 115 1.23 -9.59 3.45
CA SER A 115 2.38 -8.95 2.82
C SER A 115 3.19 -9.94 1.98
N ILE A 116 3.46 -11.16 2.48
CA ILE A 116 4.12 -12.21 1.70
C ILE A 116 3.31 -12.56 0.44
N LEU A 117 1.99 -12.68 0.56
CA LEU A 117 1.12 -13.00 -0.58
C LEU A 117 1.07 -11.87 -1.63
N ASN A 118 1.09 -10.60 -1.21
CA ASN A 118 1.25 -9.49 -2.14
C ASN A 118 2.63 -9.52 -2.82
N GLY A 119 3.71 -9.78 -2.07
CA GLY A 119 5.05 -9.98 -2.63
C GLY A 119 5.06 -11.12 -3.66
N TYR A 120 4.37 -12.22 -3.38
CA TYR A 120 4.20 -13.33 -4.31
C TYR A 120 3.40 -12.95 -5.56
N ALA A 121 2.37 -12.09 -5.44
CA ALA A 121 1.65 -11.54 -6.59
C ALA A 121 2.56 -10.70 -7.49
N HIS A 122 3.47 -9.88 -6.92
CA HIS A 122 4.47 -9.15 -7.71
C HIS A 122 5.52 -10.08 -8.33
N TYR A 123 5.96 -11.12 -7.61
CA TYR A 123 6.89 -12.12 -8.14
C TYR A 123 6.30 -12.86 -9.35
N THR A 124 5.09 -13.38 -9.22
CA THR A 124 4.39 -14.06 -10.30
C THR A 124 4.06 -13.09 -11.44
N GLY A 125 3.71 -11.84 -11.14
CA GLY A 125 3.57 -10.76 -12.12
C GLY A 125 4.84 -10.48 -12.92
N LEU A 126 6.00 -10.44 -12.27
CA LEU A 126 7.30 -10.29 -12.93
C LEU A 126 7.60 -11.44 -13.89
N ARG A 127 7.32 -12.69 -13.45
CA ARG A 127 7.43 -13.88 -14.30
C ARG A 127 6.46 -13.80 -15.48
N TYR A 128 5.22 -13.39 -15.23
CA TYR A 128 4.18 -13.25 -16.25
C TYR A 128 4.56 -12.22 -17.32
N ILE A 129 5.05 -11.04 -16.93
CA ILE A 129 5.61 -10.03 -17.85
C ILE A 129 6.74 -10.63 -18.68
N SER A 130 7.68 -11.32 -18.03
CA SER A 130 8.87 -11.85 -18.70
C SER A 130 8.56 -12.96 -19.71
N LEU A 131 7.47 -13.71 -19.49
CA LEU A 131 7.00 -14.75 -20.40
C LEU A 131 6.22 -14.22 -21.60
N HIS A 132 5.41 -13.17 -21.41
CA HIS A 132 4.45 -12.73 -22.43
C HIS A 132 4.87 -11.48 -23.20
N LEU A 133 5.79 -10.67 -22.66
CA LEU A 133 6.22 -9.43 -23.31
C LEU A 133 7.59 -9.59 -23.99
N PRO A 134 7.72 -9.21 -25.27
CA PRO A 134 9.01 -9.13 -25.94
C PRO A 134 10.02 -8.25 -25.20
N HIS A 135 11.30 -8.58 -25.31
CA HIS A 135 12.37 -7.80 -24.68
C HIS A 135 12.54 -6.41 -25.29
N ASP A 136 12.13 -6.22 -26.54
CA ASP A 136 12.15 -4.98 -27.31
C ASP A 136 10.87 -4.14 -27.15
N TYR A 137 9.84 -4.66 -26.47
CA TYR A 137 8.63 -3.89 -26.20
C TYR A 137 8.97 -2.67 -25.32
N PRO A 138 8.67 -1.42 -25.76
CA PRO A 138 9.15 -0.23 -25.08
C PRO A 138 8.83 -0.20 -23.58
N MET A 139 7.63 -0.57 -23.15
CA MET A 139 7.24 -0.46 -21.73
C MET A 139 7.74 -1.60 -20.83
N VAL A 140 8.37 -2.65 -21.38
CA VAL A 140 8.72 -3.87 -20.60
C VAL A 140 9.62 -3.57 -19.41
N HIS A 141 10.58 -2.67 -19.59
CA HIS A 141 11.51 -2.28 -18.52
C HIS A 141 10.77 -1.61 -17.35
N TRP A 142 9.84 -0.69 -17.63
CA TRP A 142 9.05 -0.01 -16.61
C TRP A 142 8.12 -0.97 -15.87
N TYR A 143 7.52 -1.94 -16.56
CA TYR A 143 6.67 -2.94 -15.91
C TYR A 143 7.45 -3.90 -15.01
N ARG A 144 8.68 -4.28 -15.41
CA ARG A 144 9.57 -5.08 -14.54
C ARG A 144 10.00 -4.30 -13.31
N LEU A 145 10.36 -3.03 -13.45
CA LEU A 145 10.68 -2.16 -12.33
C LEU A 145 9.49 -2.00 -11.37
N PHE A 146 8.26 -1.84 -11.87
CA PHE A 146 7.05 -1.84 -11.03
C PHE A 146 6.98 -3.10 -10.15
N ALA A 147 7.29 -4.27 -10.71
CA ALA A 147 7.33 -5.50 -9.93
C ALA A 147 8.44 -5.53 -8.88
N TYR A 148 9.63 -5.00 -9.18
CA TYR A 148 10.71 -4.91 -8.19
C TYR A 148 10.39 -3.93 -7.05
N PHE A 149 9.79 -2.77 -7.34
CA PHE A 149 9.32 -1.85 -6.30
C PHE A 149 8.24 -2.49 -5.42
N GLY A 150 7.29 -3.22 -6.02
CA GLY A 150 6.31 -4.00 -5.28
C GLY A 150 6.95 -5.06 -4.39
N LEU A 151 7.88 -5.87 -4.92
CA LEU A 151 8.61 -6.88 -4.15
C LEU A 151 9.34 -6.27 -2.94
N MET A 152 10.02 -5.13 -3.12
CA MET A 152 10.71 -4.46 -2.03
C MET A 152 9.75 -3.88 -0.99
N CYS A 153 8.64 -3.27 -1.43
CA CYS A 153 7.59 -2.74 -0.55
C CYS A 153 7.05 -3.84 0.37
N TRP A 154 6.58 -4.94 -0.22
CA TRP A 154 5.94 -6.00 0.56
C TRP A 154 6.93 -6.85 1.36
N PHE A 155 8.18 -6.92 0.93
CA PHE A 155 9.25 -7.48 1.75
C PHE A 155 9.44 -6.68 3.04
N TRP A 156 9.59 -5.36 2.94
CA TRP A 156 9.79 -4.51 4.13
C TRP A 156 8.55 -4.46 5.03
N SER A 157 7.36 -4.46 4.44
CA SER A 157 6.11 -4.63 5.18
C SER A 157 6.11 -5.95 5.98
N ALA A 158 6.42 -7.08 5.35
CA ALA A 158 6.49 -8.36 6.07
C ALA A 158 7.54 -8.35 7.20
N VAL A 159 8.70 -7.71 6.98
CA VAL A 159 9.74 -7.58 8.00
C VAL A 159 9.27 -6.72 9.18
N PHE A 160 8.63 -5.58 8.91
CA PHE A 160 8.09 -4.67 9.93
C PHE A 160 7.00 -5.34 10.77
N HIS A 161 6.01 -5.97 10.15
CA HIS A 161 4.94 -6.68 10.86
C HIS A 161 5.43 -7.94 11.59
N THR A 162 6.59 -8.48 11.20
CA THR A 162 7.25 -9.54 11.96
C THR A 162 7.79 -8.96 13.26
N ARG A 163 8.60 -7.90 13.16
CA ARG A 163 9.17 -7.19 14.31
C ARG A 163 9.29 -5.70 14.04
N ASP A 164 8.61 -4.96 14.90
CA ASP A 164 8.62 -3.51 14.91
C ASP A 164 9.89 -2.98 15.60
N PHE A 165 10.79 -2.45 14.77
CA PHE A 165 11.94 -1.66 15.18
C PHE A 165 11.96 -0.39 14.36
N VAL A 166 12.54 0.69 14.89
CA VAL A 166 12.69 1.97 14.18
C VAL A 166 13.26 1.79 12.76
N PHE A 167 14.19 0.87 12.57
CA PHE A 167 14.73 0.59 11.23
C PHE A 167 13.72 -0.11 10.31
N THR A 168 13.02 -1.14 10.80
CA THR A 168 12.08 -1.91 9.98
C THR A 168 10.86 -1.08 9.62
N GLU A 169 10.38 -0.27 10.57
CA GLU A 169 9.34 0.74 10.37
C GLU A 169 9.72 1.73 9.26
N ARG A 170 10.91 2.33 9.35
CA ARG A 170 11.38 3.28 8.34
C ARG A 170 11.46 2.66 6.95
N MET A 171 11.97 1.43 6.85
CA MET A 171 12.11 0.76 5.58
C MET A 171 10.77 0.37 4.97
N ASP A 172 9.77 0.00 5.78
CA ASP A 172 8.41 -0.23 5.30
C ASP A 172 7.81 1.05 4.72
N TYR A 173 7.90 2.16 5.44
CA TYR A 173 7.37 3.46 5.01
C TYR A 173 8.06 3.97 3.73
N PHE A 174 9.39 3.85 3.65
CA PHE A 174 10.13 4.19 2.43
C PHE A 174 9.78 3.26 1.27
N GLY A 175 9.61 1.96 1.54
CA GLY A 175 9.18 0.97 0.55
C GLY A 175 7.80 1.28 -0.03
N ALA A 176 6.83 1.60 0.83
CA ALA A 176 5.49 2.03 0.45
C ALA A 176 5.52 3.32 -0.39
N GLY A 177 6.27 4.33 0.09
CA GLY A 177 6.49 5.59 -0.64
C GLY A 177 7.08 5.39 -2.03
N ALA A 178 8.10 4.53 -2.13
CA ALA A 178 8.75 4.20 -3.40
C ALA A 178 7.79 3.51 -4.36
N ASN A 179 7.00 2.55 -3.87
CA ASN A 179 6.06 1.78 -4.69
C ASN A 179 4.92 2.64 -5.23
N VAL A 180 4.30 3.47 -4.38
CA VAL A 180 3.22 4.38 -4.78
C VAL A 180 3.71 5.44 -5.78
N LEU A 181 4.88 6.04 -5.51
CA LEU A 181 5.48 7.01 -6.42
C LEU A 181 5.92 6.37 -7.74
N TYR A 182 6.44 5.14 -7.72
CA TYR A 182 6.74 4.43 -8.95
C TYR A 182 5.47 4.16 -9.76
N GLY A 183 4.38 3.79 -9.09
CA GLY A 183 3.04 3.69 -9.67
C GLY A 183 2.62 4.93 -10.44
N LEU A 184 2.78 6.11 -9.84
CA LEU A 184 2.56 7.39 -10.51
C LEU A 184 3.60 7.64 -11.62
N TYR A 185 4.85 7.27 -11.43
CA TYR A 185 5.93 7.54 -12.37
C TYR A 185 5.69 6.91 -13.75
N TYR A 186 5.35 5.61 -13.82
CA TYR A 186 5.19 4.96 -15.12
C TYR A 186 3.82 5.21 -15.79
N ALA A 187 2.81 5.66 -15.04
CA ALA A 187 1.46 5.89 -15.57
C ALA A 187 1.43 6.96 -16.70
N PRO A 188 1.94 8.20 -16.52
CA PRO A 188 2.07 9.17 -17.61
C PRO A 188 2.93 8.68 -18.76
N ILE A 189 4.00 7.92 -18.47
CA ILE A 189 4.89 7.36 -19.50
C ILE A 189 4.08 6.46 -20.44
N ARG A 190 3.22 5.61 -19.86
CA ARG A 190 2.34 4.74 -20.64
C ARG A 190 1.23 5.49 -21.36
N LEU A 191 0.51 6.35 -20.64
CA LEU A 191 -0.71 7.01 -21.12
C LEU A 191 -0.45 8.05 -22.20
N PHE A 192 0.64 8.79 -22.09
CA PHE A 192 1.05 9.81 -23.06
C PHE A 192 2.14 9.32 -24.01
N ARG A 193 2.53 8.04 -23.92
CA ARG A 193 3.58 7.42 -24.74
C ARG A 193 4.88 8.22 -24.71
N LEU A 194 5.32 8.60 -23.51
CA LEU A 194 6.54 9.39 -23.31
C LEU A 194 7.82 8.59 -23.63
N TYR A 195 7.72 7.26 -23.74
CA TYR A 195 8.80 6.38 -24.18
C TYR A 195 9.21 6.62 -25.65
N LYS A 196 8.41 7.34 -26.45
CA LYS A 196 8.75 7.66 -27.84
C LYS A 196 9.89 8.70 -27.92
N PRO A 197 10.78 8.62 -28.93
CA PRO A 197 11.90 9.56 -29.11
C PRO A 197 11.49 11.04 -29.13
N THR A 198 10.28 11.36 -29.59
CA THR A 198 9.75 12.72 -29.64
C THR A 198 9.56 13.37 -28.26
N HIS A 199 9.44 12.58 -27.19
CA HIS A 199 9.12 13.05 -25.84
C HIS A 199 10.26 12.89 -24.84
N GLN A 200 11.49 12.64 -25.31
CA GLN A 200 12.64 12.34 -24.44
C GLN A 200 12.94 13.44 -23.42
N LYS A 201 12.81 14.72 -23.81
CA LYS A 201 12.97 15.86 -22.89
C LYS A 201 11.93 15.84 -21.77
N THR A 202 10.66 15.65 -22.11
CA THR A 202 9.54 15.54 -21.15
C THR A 202 9.73 14.34 -20.22
N LEU A 203 10.13 13.18 -20.76
CA LEU A 203 10.43 11.98 -19.98
C LEU A 203 11.57 12.22 -18.98
N SER A 204 12.62 12.91 -19.41
CA SER A 204 13.80 13.19 -18.58
C SER A 204 13.46 14.15 -17.45
N LEU A 205 12.68 15.20 -17.75
CA LEU A 205 12.17 16.13 -16.74
C LEU A 205 11.28 15.41 -15.72
N TRP A 206 10.31 14.61 -16.20
CA TRP A 206 9.41 13.85 -15.33
C TRP A 206 10.17 12.87 -14.42
N LYS A 207 11.13 12.13 -14.98
CA LYS A 207 12.02 11.25 -14.20
C LYS A 207 12.78 12.02 -13.13
N GLY A 208 13.36 13.17 -13.49
CA GLY A 208 14.08 14.03 -12.54
C GLY A 208 13.17 14.51 -11.40
N THR A 209 11.95 14.95 -11.72
CA THR A 209 10.95 15.39 -10.74
C THR A 209 10.58 14.26 -9.77
N CYS A 210 10.27 13.05 -10.25
CA CYS A 210 9.95 11.92 -9.38
C CYS A 210 11.12 11.54 -8.47
N ILE A 211 12.35 11.47 -9.01
CA ILE A 211 13.54 11.15 -8.21
C ILE A 211 13.77 12.21 -7.14
N ALA A 212 13.70 13.50 -7.50
CA ALA A 212 13.88 14.60 -6.56
C ALA A 212 12.80 14.59 -5.47
N ALA A 213 11.53 14.34 -5.84
CA ALA A 213 10.43 14.22 -4.89
C ALA A 213 10.65 13.07 -3.90
N TYR A 214 11.09 11.90 -4.37
CA TYR A 214 11.39 10.76 -3.49
C TYR A 214 12.55 11.06 -2.53
N ILE A 215 13.64 11.63 -3.05
CA ILE A 215 14.80 12.01 -2.22
C ILE A 215 14.38 13.02 -1.16
N ALA A 216 13.61 14.04 -1.54
CA ALA A 216 13.11 15.04 -0.59
C ALA A 216 12.18 14.43 0.47
N HIS A 217 11.30 13.50 0.07
CA HIS A 217 10.40 12.79 0.98
C HIS A 217 11.17 11.95 2.01
N VAL A 218 12.12 11.12 1.56
CA VAL A 218 12.97 10.31 2.44
C VAL A 218 13.84 11.21 3.31
N TYR A 219 14.43 12.27 2.75
CA TYR A 219 15.26 13.21 3.49
C TYR A 219 14.48 13.88 4.63
N PHE A 220 13.27 14.34 4.36
CA PHE A 220 12.40 14.95 5.36
C PHE A 220 12.10 13.97 6.51
N LEU A 221 11.66 12.75 6.20
CA LEU A 221 11.31 11.75 7.20
C LEU A 221 12.53 11.26 8.01
N GLN A 222 13.68 11.10 7.34
CA GLN A 222 14.88 10.54 7.97
C GLN A 222 15.68 11.57 8.78
N PHE A 223 15.78 12.82 8.30
CA PHE A 223 16.72 13.80 8.85
C PHE A 223 16.06 15.06 9.43
N ILE A 224 14.79 15.35 9.11
CA ILE A 224 14.09 16.51 9.65
C ILE A 224 13.14 16.10 10.78
N ARG A 225 12.12 15.29 10.46
CA ARG A 225 11.13 14.84 11.42
C ARG A 225 10.45 13.57 10.94
N TRP A 226 10.37 12.58 11.82
CA TRP A 226 9.49 11.43 11.62
C TRP A 226 8.04 11.85 11.85
N ASP A 227 7.24 11.89 10.78
CA ASP A 227 5.87 12.40 10.80
C ASP A 227 4.95 11.47 9.98
N TYR A 228 4.17 10.67 10.70
CA TYR A 228 3.22 9.70 10.13
C TYR A 228 2.13 10.40 9.31
N THR A 229 1.63 11.54 9.79
CA THR A 229 0.57 12.30 9.12
C THR A 229 1.06 12.81 7.78
N TYR A 230 2.27 13.38 7.73
CA TYR A 230 2.90 13.78 6.48
C TYR A 230 3.12 12.57 5.54
N ASN A 231 3.66 11.45 6.06
CA ASN A 231 3.90 10.27 5.24
C ASN A 231 2.61 9.75 4.59
N MET A 232 1.53 9.67 5.37
CA MET A 232 0.23 9.26 4.86
C MET A 232 -0.35 10.25 3.87
N ALA A 233 -0.28 11.55 4.15
CA ALA A 233 -0.71 12.58 3.21
C ALA A 233 0.05 12.49 1.88
N ALA A 234 1.37 12.35 1.91
CA ALA A 234 2.20 12.24 0.71
C ALA A 234 1.80 11.02 -0.15
N ASN A 235 1.66 9.85 0.47
CA ASN A 235 1.27 8.62 -0.22
C ASN A 235 -0.16 8.71 -0.78
N VAL A 236 -1.12 9.23 -0.01
CA VAL A 236 -2.50 9.41 -0.47
C VAL A 236 -2.56 10.37 -1.66
N VAL A 237 -1.84 11.49 -1.63
CA VAL A 237 -1.81 12.45 -2.76
C VAL A 237 -1.25 11.79 -4.02
N VAL A 238 -0.08 11.15 -3.91
CA VAL A 238 0.58 10.50 -5.05
C VAL A 238 -0.27 9.35 -5.60
N GLY A 239 -0.82 8.52 -4.72
CA GLY A 239 -1.73 7.43 -5.07
C GLY A 239 -3.00 7.92 -5.75
N THR A 240 -3.60 9.00 -5.26
CA THR A 240 -4.78 9.63 -5.87
C THR A 240 -4.50 10.12 -7.28
N LEU A 241 -3.36 10.77 -7.50
CA LEU A 241 -2.95 11.22 -8.85
C LEU A 241 -2.83 10.03 -9.81
N SER A 242 -2.22 8.92 -9.38
CA SER A 242 -2.13 7.69 -10.16
C SER A 242 -3.52 7.11 -10.47
N ASN A 243 -4.39 7.05 -9.46
CA ASN A 243 -5.75 6.53 -9.58
C ASN A 243 -6.61 7.37 -10.56
N VAL A 244 -6.46 8.69 -10.54
CA VAL A 244 -7.14 9.60 -11.49
C VAL A 244 -6.70 9.31 -12.92
N LEU A 245 -5.40 9.11 -13.16
CA LEU A 245 -4.87 8.80 -14.49
C LEU A 245 -5.42 7.47 -15.05
N TRP A 246 -5.47 6.43 -14.23
CA TRP A 246 -5.98 5.11 -14.63
C TRP A 246 -7.51 5.04 -14.77
N SER A 247 -8.22 5.81 -13.94
CA SER A 247 -9.67 6.00 -14.09
C SER A 247 -9.98 6.75 -15.38
N TRP A 248 -9.21 7.81 -15.69
CA TRP A 248 -9.33 8.54 -16.95
C TRP A 248 -9.06 7.66 -18.16
N TYR A 249 -8.04 6.78 -18.10
CA TYR A 249 -7.79 5.79 -19.15
C TYR A 249 -9.03 4.93 -19.42
N SER A 250 -9.63 4.40 -18.35
CA SER A 250 -10.80 3.51 -18.46
C SER A 250 -12.02 4.26 -19.01
N PHE A 251 -12.25 5.48 -18.53
CA PHE A 251 -13.33 6.34 -19.01
C PHE A 251 -13.18 6.67 -20.50
N LYS A 252 -11.99 7.11 -20.93
CA LYS A 252 -11.72 7.45 -22.33
C LYS A 252 -11.93 6.26 -23.27
N ASN A 253 -11.61 5.06 -22.81
CA ASN A 253 -11.74 3.82 -23.59
C ASN A 253 -13.10 3.11 -23.41
N TYR A 254 -14.05 3.69 -22.68
CA TYR A 254 -15.34 3.05 -22.38
C TYR A 254 -16.20 2.84 -23.63
N ALA A 255 -16.28 3.83 -24.51
CA ALA A 255 -17.06 3.71 -25.75
C ALA A 255 -16.49 2.63 -26.70
N ASP A 256 -15.16 2.58 -26.82
CA ASP A 256 -14.46 1.62 -27.67
C ASP A 256 -14.54 0.19 -27.12
N SER A 257 -14.54 0.04 -25.79
CA SER A 257 -14.69 -1.28 -25.16
C SER A 257 -16.08 -1.88 -25.38
N LYS A 258 -17.16 -1.07 -25.41
CA LYS A 258 -18.50 -1.54 -25.78
C LYS A 258 -18.63 -1.99 -27.23
N LYS A 259 -17.99 -1.28 -28.16
CA LYS A 259 -18.13 -1.56 -29.60
C LYS A 259 -17.27 -2.72 -30.09
N GLY A 260 -16.10 -2.92 -29.49
CA GLY A 260 -15.11 -3.90 -29.96
C GLY A 260 -14.86 -5.08 -29.04
N GLY A 261 -15.71 -5.33 -28.03
CA GLY A 261 -15.56 -6.45 -27.09
C GLY A 261 -14.32 -6.37 -26.17
N ASN A 262 -13.60 -5.25 -26.19
CA ASN A 262 -12.34 -5.06 -25.47
C ASN A 262 -12.55 -4.66 -24.01
N TRP A 263 -13.24 -5.51 -23.25
CA TRP A 263 -13.64 -5.18 -21.88
C TRP A 263 -12.46 -5.00 -20.91
N TRP A 264 -11.28 -5.50 -21.27
CA TRP A 264 -10.07 -5.32 -20.48
C TRP A 264 -9.63 -3.86 -20.35
N LYS A 265 -10.07 -2.96 -21.24
CA LYS A 265 -9.74 -1.53 -21.18
C LYS A 265 -10.39 -0.79 -20.00
N ILE A 266 -11.43 -1.35 -19.37
CA ILE A 266 -12.04 -0.77 -18.17
C ILE A 266 -11.47 -1.35 -16.87
N TRP A 267 -10.65 -2.39 -16.96
CA TRP A 267 -10.08 -3.05 -15.78
C TRP A 267 -9.30 -2.09 -14.88
N PRO A 268 -8.49 -1.13 -15.38
CA PRO A 268 -7.81 -0.20 -14.49
C PRO A 268 -8.76 0.59 -13.60
N GLY A 269 -9.90 1.03 -14.13
CA GLY A 269 -10.91 1.75 -13.37
C GLY A 269 -11.56 0.87 -12.30
N LEU A 270 -11.87 -0.38 -12.62
CA LEU A 270 -12.42 -1.35 -11.65
C LEU A 270 -11.41 -1.69 -10.55
N ILE A 271 -10.13 -1.85 -10.92
CA ILE A 271 -9.03 -2.07 -9.98
C ILE A 271 -8.88 -0.85 -9.06
N VAL A 272 -8.93 0.37 -9.60
CA VAL A 272 -8.90 1.60 -8.79
C VAL A 272 -10.09 1.65 -7.83
N THR A 273 -11.32 1.37 -8.29
CA THR A 273 -12.50 1.33 -7.41
C THR A 273 -12.33 0.31 -6.29
N TRP A 274 -11.81 -0.88 -6.60
CA TRP A 274 -11.50 -1.89 -5.60
C TRP A 274 -10.48 -1.37 -4.58
N LEU A 275 -9.37 -0.81 -5.03
CA LEU A 275 -8.31 -0.32 -4.15
C LEU A 275 -8.81 0.82 -3.24
N VAL A 276 -9.66 1.71 -3.75
CA VAL A 276 -10.30 2.76 -2.93
C VAL A 276 -11.22 2.16 -1.88
N ALA A 277 -12.03 1.15 -2.24
CA ALA A 277 -12.87 0.45 -1.29
C ALA A 277 -12.04 -0.29 -0.23
N ALA A 278 -10.96 -0.95 -0.62
CA ALA A 278 -10.03 -1.61 0.29
C ALA A 278 -9.38 -0.61 1.26
N MET A 279 -8.91 0.54 0.76
CA MET A 279 -8.31 1.58 1.58
C MET A 279 -9.30 2.20 2.58
N SER A 280 -10.61 2.15 2.31
CA SER A 280 -11.62 2.61 3.27
C SER A 280 -11.70 1.74 4.54
N LEU A 281 -11.15 0.52 4.52
CA LEU A 281 -11.05 -0.32 5.71
C LEU A 281 -10.17 0.31 6.78
N GLU A 282 -9.10 1.01 6.39
CA GLU A 282 -8.21 1.75 7.31
C GLU A 282 -8.97 2.81 8.13
N LEU A 283 -10.08 3.35 7.59
CA LEU A 283 -10.91 4.33 8.31
C LEU A 283 -11.72 3.69 9.44
N LEU A 284 -11.87 2.37 9.44
CA LEU A 284 -12.63 1.64 10.46
C LEU A 284 -11.80 1.36 11.71
N ASP A 285 -10.46 1.29 11.59
CA ASP A 285 -9.48 1.05 12.67
C ASP A 285 -10.02 0.20 13.83
N PHE A 286 -10.43 -1.05 13.54
CA PHE A 286 -11.05 -1.93 14.52
C PHE A 286 -10.04 -2.93 15.11
N PRO A 287 -10.19 -3.34 16.40
CA PRO A 287 -9.30 -4.32 17.03
C PRO A 287 -9.39 -5.70 16.38
N PRO A 288 -8.33 -6.53 16.47
CA PRO A 288 -8.27 -7.81 15.78
C PRO A 288 -9.39 -8.76 16.20
N VAL A 289 -10.24 -9.14 15.25
CA VAL A 289 -11.25 -10.19 15.41
C VAL A 289 -10.70 -11.48 14.83
N PHE A 290 -10.53 -12.51 15.67
CA PHE A 290 -9.79 -13.73 15.31
C PHE A 290 -8.36 -13.47 14.79
N GLY A 291 -7.74 -12.36 15.20
CA GLY A 291 -6.41 -11.95 14.76
C GLY A 291 -6.39 -11.07 13.51
N LEU A 292 -7.55 -10.84 12.86
CA LEU A 292 -7.68 -9.96 11.70
C LEU A 292 -8.17 -8.59 12.14
N ASP A 293 -7.37 -7.56 11.90
CA ASP A 293 -7.72 -6.15 12.08
C ASP A 293 -7.99 -5.48 10.72
N ALA A 294 -8.33 -4.19 10.76
CA ALA A 294 -8.56 -3.40 9.56
C ALA A 294 -7.35 -3.41 8.62
N HIS A 295 -6.15 -3.29 9.17
CA HIS A 295 -4.89 -3.20 8.42
C HIS A 295 -4.55 -4.50 7.71
N ALA A 296 -4.64 -5.65 8.39
CA ALA A 296 -4.43 -6.96 7.77
C ALA A 296 -5.47 -7.23 6.66
N LEU A 297 -6.73 -6.81 6.84
CA LEU A 297 -7.74 -6.94 5.79
C LEU A 297 -7.44 -6.04 4.58
N TRP A 298 -6.89 -4.85 4.80
CA TRP A 298 -6.41 -4.01 3.71
C TRP A 298 -5.29 -4.72 2.92
N HIS A 299 -4.30 -5.31 3.58
CA HIS A 299 -3.26 -6.13 2.91
C HIS A 299 -3.87 -7.29 2.12
N ALA A 300 -4.83 -8.01 2.70
CA ALA A 300 -5.51 -9.10 2.01
C ALA A 300 -6.23 -8.62 0.74
N ALA A 301 -6.90 -7.47 0.84
CA ALA A 301 -7.71 -6.91 -0.23
C ALA A 301 -6.89 -6.39 -1.42
N THR A 302 -5.59 -6.15 -1.29
CA THR A 302 -4.72 -5.69 -2.39
C THR A 302 -4.11 -6.82 -3.24
N ILE A 303 -4.18 -8.08 -2.78
CA ILE A 303 -3.55 -9.23 -3.45
C ILE A 303 -4.19 -9.45 -4.84
N ALA A 304 -5.52 -9.61 -4.90
CA ALA A 304 -6.23 -9.89 -6.14
C ALA A 304 -6.14 -8.73 -7.16
N PRO A 305 -6.31 -7.45 -6.75
CA PRO A 305 -6.02 -6.30 -7.61
C PRO A 305 -4.62 -6.30 -8.21
N THR A 306 -3.61 -6.70 -7.44
CA THR A 306 -2.22 -6.78 -7.92
C THR A 306 -2.06 -7.81 -9.04
N VAL A 307 -2.60 -9.01 -8.87
CA VAL A 307 -2.60 -10.04 -9.93
C VAL A 307 -3.35 -9.54 -11.17
N TRP A 308 -4.53 -8.96 -10.98
CA TRP A 308 -5.35 -8.44 -12.06
C TRP A 308 -4.65 -7.32 -12.82
N TRP A 309 -3.87 -6.49 -12.13
CA TRP A 309 -3.07 -5.43 -12.73
C TRP A 309 -2.04 -5.97 -13.72
N TYR A 310 -1.31 -7.04 -13.38
CA TYR A 310 -0.35 -7.65 -14.30
C TYR A 310 -1.01 -8.24 -15.55
N TRP A 311 -2.21 -8.82 -15.42
CA TRP A 311 -2.98 -9.26 -16.59
C TRP A 311 -3.37 -8.09 -17.49
N PHE A 312 -3.77 -6.96 -16.89
CA PHE A 312 -4.01 -5.73 -17.64
C PHE A 312 -2.75 -5.27 -18.38
N LEU A 313 -1.60 -5.16 -17.70
CA LEU A 313 -0.36 -4.68 -18.32
C LEU A 313 0.05 -5.48 -19.56
N VAL A 314 -0.08 -6.81 -19.52
CA VAL A 314 0.26 -7.68 -20.65
C VAL A 314 -0.75 -7.52 -21.80
N ARG A 315 -2.06 -7.47 -21.49
CA ARG A 315 -3.10 -7.24 -22.51
C ARG A 315 -2.95 -5.89 -23.20
N ASP A 316 -2.70 -4.86 -22.40
CA ASP A 316 -2.51 -3.50 -22.86
C ASP A 316 -1.27 -3.36 -23.76
N ALA A 317 -0.18 -4.04 -23.42
CA ALA A 317 1.00 -4.12 -24.28
C ALA A 317 0.73 -4.82 -25.62
N GLY A 318 0.03 -5.96 -25.59
CA GLY A 318 -0.36 -6.67 -26.81
C GLY A 318 -1.22 -5.82 -27.75
N ALA A 319 -2.12 -5.00 -27.20
CA ALA A 319 -2.92 -4.07 -27.99
C ALA A 319 -2.11 -2.88 -28.53
N ASP A 320 -1.12 -2.37 -27.78
CA ASP A 320 -0.26 -1.24 -28.20
C ASP A 320 0.61 -1.61 -29.42
N GLU A 321 1.04 -2.87 -29.53
CA GLU A 321 1.81 -3.39 -30.68
C GLU A 321 0.94 -3.82 -31.87
N GLY A 322 -0.39 -3.71 -31.79
CA GLY A 322 -1.30 -4.24 -32.81
C GLY A 322 -1.39 -5.78 -32.83
N ARG A 323 -0.92 -6.46 -31.78
CA ARG A 323 -0.98 -7.93 -31.59
C ARG A 323 -2.25 -8.37 -30.86
N GLY A 324 -3.39 -7.76 -31.17
CA GLY A 324 -4.68 -8.13 -30.59
C GLY A 324 -4.94 -9.64 -30.68
N GLU A 325 -5.26 -10.24 -29.54
CA GLU A 325 -5.64 -11.66 -29.29
C GLU A 325 -4.57 -12.76 -29.36
N LYS A 326 -3.38 -12.57 -29.94
CA LYS A 326 -2.41 -13.69 -30.10
C LYS A 326 -1.59 -14.07 -28.86
N LEU A 327 -1.66 -13.30 -27.77
CA LEU A 327 -0.81 -13.51 -26.57
C LEU A 327 -1.50 -14.30 -25.45
N LEU A 328 -2.75 -14.71 -25.59
CA LEU A 328 -3.52 -15.43 -24.55
C LEU A 328 -4.01 -16.83 -24.96
N THR A 329 -3.64 -17.29 -26.16
CA THR A 329 -4.02 -18.61 -26.69
C THR A 329 -2.86 -19.59 -26.78
N LYS A 330 -1.79 -19.39 -25.99
CA LYS A 330 -0.71 -20.36 -25.84
C LYS A 330 -0.46 -20.66 -24.37
#